data_AF-A0A5B6TSM8-F1
#
_entry.id   AF-A0A5B6TSM8-F1
#
_cell.length_a   1.000
_cell.length_b   1.000
_cell.length_c   1.000
_cell.angle_alpha   90.00
_cell.angle_beta   90.00
_cell.angle_gamma   90.00
#
_symmetry.space_group_name_H-M   'P 1'
#
loop_
_entity.id
_entity.type
_entity.pdbx_description
1 polymer ?
#
loop_
_entity_poly.entity_id
_entity_poly.type
_entity_poly.pdbx_seq_one_letter_code
_entity_poly.pdbx_strand_id
1 'polypeptide(L)'
;MASRLAGRLTWGTFTPLFCGLATIYVAHRTAAWLQFPRPFWLRSYLDDLLCLPLLLTVTLFLMRMLYGPQVRFTKYHIGFVVAYVSLVFELLLPRYMERYTSDLLDVVLYALGGWFFHRFLNK
;
A
#
# COMPACT_ATOMS: atom_id res chain seq x y z
N MET A 1 18.68 -25.14 7.82
CA MET A 1 18.67 -23.69 8.14
C MET A 1 17.32 -22.99 7.84
N ALA A 2 16.44 -23.56 7.00
CA ALA A 2 15.13 -22.98 6.66
C ALA A 2 14.02 -23.16 7.71
N SER A 3 14.20 -24.01 8.73
CA SER A 3 13.14 -24.37 9.70
C SER A 3 12.94 -23.36 10.83
N ARG A 4 13.78 -22.31 10.96
CA ARG A 4 13.64 -21.29 12.02
C ARG A 4 12.78 -20.08 11.61
N LEU A 5 12.42 -19.95 10.34
CA LEU A 5 11.61 -18.82 9.84
C LEU A 5 10.12 -18.97 10.18
N ALA A 6 9.59 -20.20 10.22
CA ALA A 6 8.17 -20.46 10.42
C ALA A 6 7.67 -20.19 11.86
N GLY A 7 8.56 -20.21 12.85
CA GLY A 7 8.21 -20.10 14.28
C GLY A 7 7.99 -18.67 14.80
N ARG A 8 8.16 -17.63 13.98
CA ARG A 8 8.00 -16.21 14.38
C ARG A 8 6.86 -15.48 13.65
N LEU A 9 5.97 -16.21 12.97
CA LEU A 9 4.78 -15.62 12.38
C LEU A 9 3.80 -15.20 13.49
N THR A 10 3.89 -13.93 13.87
CA THR A 10 2.86 -13.28 14.69
C THR A 10 1.79 -12.74 13.74
N TRP A 11 0.77 -13.58 13.54
CA TRP A 11 -0.46 -13.25 12.80
C TRP A 11 -1.19 -12.01 13.33
N GLY A 12 -0.81 -11.50 14.51
CA GLY A 12 -1.29 -10.24 15.08
C GLY A 12 -0.91 -8.98 14.30
N THR A 13 -0.11 -9.07 13.24
CA THR A 13 0.15 -7.94 12.33
C THR A 13 -1.04 -7.65 11.41
N PHE A 14 -1.85 -8.66 11.10
CA PHE A 14 -3.08 -8.50 10.31
C PHE A 14 -4.20 -7.93 11.19
N THR A 15 -4.17 -6.62 11.39
CA THR A 15 -5.25 -5.91 12.06
C THR A 15 -6.55 -6.02 11.25
N PRO A 16 -7.72 -6.03 11.89
CA PRO A 16 -9.02 -6.08 11.19
C PRO A 16 -9.20 -4.93 10.20
N LEU A 17 -8.52 -3.79 10.44
CA LEU A 17 -8.45 -2.66 9.52
C LEU A 17 -7.72 -2.99 8.22
N PHE A 18 -6.58 -3.69 8.30
CA PHE A 18 -5.90 -4.16 7.10
C PHE A 18 -6.77 -5.16 6.33
N CYS A 19 -7.41 -6.10 7.04
CA CYS A 19 -8.33 -7.04 6.39
C CYS A 19 -9.46 -6.30 5.67
N GLY A 20 -10.07 -5.29 6.30
CA GLY A 20 -11.09 -4.45 5.66
C GLY A 20 -10.58 -3.74 4.41
N LEU A 21 -9.42 -3.08 4.49
CA LEU A 21 -8.79 -2.42 3.32
C LEU A 21 -8.46 -3.42 2.20
N ALA A 22 -7.92 -4.58 2.56
CA ALA A 22 -7.61 -5.63 1.60
C ALA A 22 -8.89 -6.20 0.96
N THR A 23 -9.97 -6.39 1.72
CA THR A 23 -11.27 -6.80 1.18
C THR A 23 -11.83 -5.76 0.22
N ILE A 24 -11.75 -4.46 0.56
CA ILE A 24 -12.17 -3.36 -0.33
C ILE A 24 -11.35 -3.38 -1.62
N TYR A 25 -10.03 -3.53 -1.54
CA TYR A 25 -9.15 -3.60 -2.71
C TYR A 25 -9.45 -4.82 -3.59
N VAL A 26 -9.60 -6.00 -2.98
CA VAL A 26 -9.93 -7.24 -3.71
C VAL A 26 -11.31 -7.12 -4.36
N ALA A 27 -12.32 -6.61 -3.65
CA ALA A 27 -13.64 -6.37 -4.21
C ALA A 27 -13.59 -5.34 -5.36
N HIS A 28 -12.79 -4.28 -5.23
CA HIS A 28 -12.56 -3.33 -6.31
C HIS A 28 -11.91 -4.02 -7.52
N ARG A 29 -10.89 -4.85 -7.29
CA ARG A 29 -10.17 -5.55 -8.37
C ARG A 29 -11.02 -6.61 -9.04
N THR A 30 -11.83 -7.38 -8.31
CA THR A 30 -12.75 -8.37 -8.89
C THR A 30 -13.85 -7.68 -9.69
N ALA A 31 -14.39 -6.54 -9.23
CA ALA A 31 -15.32 -5.75 -10.01
C ALA A 31 -14.70 -5.18 -11.30
N ALA A 32 -13.38 -4.90 -11.30
CA ALA A 32 -12.65 -4.54 -12.52
C ALA A 32 -12.57 -5.68 -13.52
N TRP A 33 -12.24 -6.88 -13.03
CA TRP A 33 -12.17 -8.09 -13.83
C TRP A 33 -13.52 -8.45 -14.45
N LEU A 34 -14.60 -8.25 -13.71
CA LEU A 34 -15.98 -8.50 -14.15
C LEU A 34 -16.54 -7.38 -15.07
N GLN A 35 -15.73 -6.40 -15.46
CA GLN A 35 -16.12 -5.30 -16.37
C GLN A 35 -17.33 -4.48 -15.86
N PHE A 36 -17.59 -4.44 -14.55
CA PHE A 36 -18.71 -3.67 -14.00
C PHE A 36 -18.53 -2.16 -14.27
N PRO A 37 -19.60 -1.45 -14.70
CA PRO A 37 -19.56 -0.01 -14.88
C PRO A 37 -19.37 0.66 -13.52
N ARG A 38 -18.17 1.19 -13.30
CA ARG A 38 -17.79 1.92 -12.09
C ARG A 38 -17.51 3.39 -12.43
N PRO A 39 -17.90 4.34 -11.56
CA PRO A 39 -17.64 5.76 -11.78
C PRO A 39 -16.13 6.02 -11.90
N PHE A 40 -15.75 6.95 -12.77
CA PHE A 40 -14.36 7.26 -13.13
C PHE A 40 -13.50 7.59 -11.90
N TRP A 41 -14.03 8.40 -10.98
CA TRP A 41 -13.36 8.79 -9.74
C TRP A 41 -12.95 7.59 -8.86
N LEU A 42 -13.81 6.58 -8.75
CA LEU A 42 -13.50 5.38 -7.97
C LEU A 42 -12.41 4.54 -8.64
N ARG A 43 -12.32 4.62 -9.96
CA ARG A 43 -11.40 3.80 -10.76
C ARG A 43 -9.98 4.39 -10.80
N SER A 44 -9.86 5.71 -10.72
CA SER A 44 -8.56 6.39 -10.67
C SER A 44 -8.06 6.50 -9.23
N TYR A 45 -8.80 7.15 -8.34
CA TYR A 45 -8.27 7.57 -7.03
C TYR A 45 -8.26 6.48 -5.95
N LEU A 46 -9.14 5.47 -6.05
CA LEU A 46 -9.25 4.46 -5.01
C LEU A 46 -8.01 3.56 -4.96
N ASP A 47 -7.51 3.16 -6.13
CA ASP A 47 -6.30 2.33 -6.22
C ASP A 47 -5.08 3.09 -5.68
N ASP A 48 -4.96 4.40 -5.95
CA ASP A 48 -3.86 5.22 -5.45
C ASP A 48 -3.89 5.42 -3.93
N LEU A 49 -5.08 5.62 -3.34
CA LEU A 49 -5.24 5.74 -1.89
C LEU A 49 -4.86 4.44 -1.16
N LEU A 50 -5.28 3.29 -1.71
CA LEU A 50 -5.08 1.98 -1.09
C LEU A 50 -3.69 1.38 -1.36
N CYS A 51 -2.99 1.84 -2.40
CA CYS A 51 -1.68 1.31 -2.80
C CYS A 51 -0.67 1.36 -1.64
N LEU A 52 -0.42 2.54 -1.09
CA LEU A 52 0.58 2.71 -0.04
C LEU A 52 0.29 2.03 1.29
N PRO A 53 -0.93 2.10 1.88
CA PRO A 53 -1.19 1.40 3.13
C PRO A 53 -1.09 -0.11 2.96
N LEU A 54 -1.49 -0.67 1.81
CA LEU A 54 -1.30 -2.09 1.52
C LEU A 54 0.19 -2.44 1.35
N LEU A 55 0.91 -1.68 0.51
CA LEU A 55 2.32 -1.91 0.22
C LEU A 55 3.19 -1.83 1.47
N LEU A 56 3.02 -0.78 2.29
CA LEU A 56 3.75 -0.63 3.55
C LEU A 56 3.44 -1.75 4.54
N THR A 57 2.20 -2.23 4.59
CA THR A 57 1.82 -3.33 5.48
C THR A 57 2.44 -4.65 5.04
N VAL A 58 2.43 -4.96 3.75
CA VAL A 58 3.10 -6.14 3.21
C VAL A 58 4.61 -6.06 3.46
N THR A 59 5.21 -4.88 3.26
CA THR A 59 6.64 -4.68 3.50
C THR A 59 6.98 -4.82 4.99
N LEU A 60 6.13 -4.30 5.88
CA LEU A 60 6.28 -4.45 7.34
C LEU A 60 6.16 -5.92 7.74
N PHE A 61 5.20 -6.65 7.17
CA PHE A 61 5.01 -8.07 7.40
C PHE A 61 6.24 -8.88 6.95
N LEU A 62 6.77 -8.60 5.75
CA LEU A 62 8.01 -9.23 5.26
C LEU A 62 9.20 -8.90 6.16
N MET A 63 9.35 -7.64 6.59
CA MET A 63 10.42 -7.25 7.51
C MET A 63 10.28 -7.94 8.88
N ARG A 64 9.07 -8.10 9.40
CA ARG A 64 8.82 -8.85 10.64
C ARG A 64 9.12 -10.34 10.48
N MET A 65 8.87 -10.90 9.30
CA MET A 65 9.20 -12.28 8.98
C MET A 65 10.71 -12.52 8.95
N LEU A 66 11.49 -11.56 8.42
CA LEU A 66 12.95 -11.69 8.27
C LEU A 66 13.72 -11.30 9.55
N TYR A 67 13.36 -10.18 10.18
CA TYR A 67 14.11 -9.57 11.29
C TYR A 67 13.42 -9.68 12.65
N GLY A 68 12.15 -10.10 12.68
CA GLY A 68 11.39 -10.35 13.91
C GLY A 68 10.25 -9.36 14.18
N PRO A 69 9.34 -9.70 15.12
CA PRO A 69 8.06 -9.00 15.30
C PRO A 69 8.17 -7.57 15.82
N GLN A 70 9.33 -7.15 16.32
CA GLN A 70 9.54 -5.81 16.88
C GLN A 70 9.88 -4.75 15.82
N VAL A 71 10.02 -5.15 14.55
CA VAL A 71 10.25 -4.17 13.48
C VAL A 71 9.03 -3.27 13.31
N ARG A 72 9.30 -1.96 13.31
CA ARG A 72 8.35 -0.88 13.08
C ARG A 72 8.98 0.14 12.15
N PHE A 73 8.17 0.72 11.27
CA PHE A 73 8.66 1.78 10.40
C PHE A 73 8.62 3.12 11.12
N THR A 74 9.72 3.86 11.05
CA THR A 74 9.73 5.26 11.50
C THR A 74 9.07 6.14 10.44
N LYS A 75 8.57 7.31 10.84
CA LYS A 75 8.00 8.34 9.95
C LYS A 75 8.89 8.65 8.74
N TYR A 76 10.21 8.66 8.92
CA TYR A 76 11.19 8.86 7.85
C TYR A 76 11.13 7.75 6.78
N HIS A 77 10.97 6.49 7.17
CA HIS A 77 10.86 5.37 6.22
C HIS A 77 9.58 5.51 5.40
N ILE A 78 8.48 5.88 6.05
CA ILE A 78 7.18 6.07 5.39
C ILE A 78 7.25 7.27 4.44
N GLY A 79 7.81 8.39 4.88
CA GLY A 79 8.01 9.58 4.03
C GLY A 79 8.91 9.30 2.83
N PHE A 80 9.98 8.52 3.01
CA PHE A 80 10.84 8.09 1.91
C PHE A 80 10.07 7.24 0.89
N VAL A 81 9.27 6.27 1.36
CA VAL A 81 8.45 5.43 0.46
C VAL A 81 7.39 6.27 -0.27
N VAL A 82 6.73 7.22 0.41
CA VAL A 82 5.78 8.15 -0.22
C VAL A 82 6.47 8.96 -1.32
N ALA A 83 7.62 9.56 -1.03
CA ALA A 83 8.37 10.35 -2.01
C ALA A 83 8.85 9.49 -3.18
N TYR A 84 9.34 8.28 -2.90
CA TYR A 84 9.79 7.33 -3.91
C TYR A 84 8.64 6.90 -4.83
N VAL A 85 7.50 6.49 -4.27
CA VAL A 85 6.32 6.09 -5.03
C VAL A 85 5.78 7.27 -5.84
N SER A 86 5.70 8.46 -5.25
CA SER A 86 5.27 9.67 -5.97
C SER A 86 6.18 9.94 -7.17
N LEU A 87 7.51 9.93 -7.00
CA LEU A 87 8.45 10.10 -8.11
C LEU A 87 8.31 9.01 -9.20
N VAL A 88 8.08 7.76 -8.81
CA VAL A 88 7.94 6.66 -9.77
C VAL A 88 6.64 6.78 -10.57
N PHE A 89 5.52 7.04 -9.90
CA PHE A 89 4.20 7.11 -10.53
C PHE A 89 4.01 8.41 -11.31
N GLU A 90 4.57 9.52 -10.82
CA GLU A 90 4.39 10.84 -11.42
C GLU A 90 5.47 11.20 -12.45
N LEU A 91 6.69 10.66 -12.33
CA LEU A 91 7.82 11.04 -13.19
C LEU A 91 8.29 9.92 -14.14
N LEU A 92 8.34 8.68 -13.65
CA LEU A 92 8.80 7.55 -14.46
C LEU A 92 7.67 7.00 -15.33
N LEU A 93 6.52 6.66 -14.74
CA LEU A 93 5.39 6.06 -15.46
C LEU A 93 4.85 6.87 -16.65
N PRO A 94 4.61 8.19 -16.56
CA PRO A 94 4.15 8.96 -17.72
C PRO A 94 5.16 9.00 -18.87
N ARG A 95 6.46 8.81 -18.58
CA ARG A 95 7.48 8.73 -19.64
C ARG A 95 7.47 7.40 -20.40
N TYR A 96 6.93 6.34 -19.81
CA TYR A 96 6.84 5.03 -20.44
C TYR A 96 5.45 4.71 -20.97
N MET A 97 4.41 5.30 -20.38
CA MET A 97 3.02 5.05 -20.74
C MET A 97 2.22 6.34 -20.74
N GLU A 98 1.80 6.81 -21.91
CA GLU A 98 0.95 8.01 -22.12
C GLU A 98 -0.42 7.94 -21.41
N ARG A 99 -0.76 6.77 -20.86
CA ARG A 99 -1.99 6.54 -20.10
C ARG A 99 -1.96 7.15 -18.70
N TYR A 100 -0.80 7.46 -18.17
CA TYR A 100 -0.65 8.05 -16.83
C TYR A 100 -0.47 9.56 -16.95
N THR A 101 -1.39 10.32 -16.38
CA THR A 101 -1.27 11.77 -16.23
C THR A 101 -0.51 12.05 -14.94
N SER A 102 0.47 12.96 -14.99
CA SER A 102 1.08 13.50 -13.78
C SER A 102 0.06 14.42 -13.11
N ASP A 103 -0.70 13.87 -12.16
CA ASP A 103 -1.63 14.62 -11.33
C ASP A 103 -1.09 14.74 -9.91
N LEU A 104 -0.86 15.98 -9.45
CA LEU A 104 -0.44 16.29 -8.08
C LEU A 104 -1.41 15.75 -7.01
N LEU A 105 -2.66 15.47 -7.40
CA LEU A 105 -3.63 14.81 -6.52
C LEU A 105 -3.14 13.42 -6.11
N ASP A 106 -2.52 12.65 -6.99
CA ASP A 106 -2.07 11.29 -6.68
C ASP A 106 -1.00 11.30 -5.59
N VAL A 107 -0.11 12.30 -5.59
CA VAL A 107 0.87 12.54 -4.52
C VAL A 107 0.19 12.77 -3.17
N VAL A 108 -0.92 13.53 -3.15
CA VAL A 108 -1.69 13.77 -1.92
C VAL A 108 -2.37 12.48 -1.45
N LEU A 109 -2.95 11.71 -2.37
CA LEU A 109 -3.53 10.40 -2.04
C LEU A 109 -2.48 9.43 -1.49
N TYR A 110 -1.28 9.43 -2.06
CA TYR A 110 -0.16 8.66 -1.55
C TYR A 110 0.27 9.10 -0.14
N ALA A 111 0.40 10.41 0.09
CA ALA A 111 0.72 10.95 1.42
C ALA A 111 -0.34 10.56 2.46
N LEU A 112 -1.63 10.63 2.11
CA LEU A 112 -2.74 10.20 2.96
C LEU A 112 -2.68 8.70 3.27
N GLY A 113 -2.40 7.86 2.27
CA GLY A 113 -2.24 6.42 2.45
C GLY A 113 -1.08 6.06 3.38
N GLY A 114 0.06 6.73 3.23
CA GLY A 114 1.23 6.58 4.11
C GLY A 114 0.94 7.05 5.53
N TRP A 115 0.24 8.19 5.70
CA TRP A 115 -0.18 8.69 7.01
C TRP A 115 -1.17 7.75 7.71
N PHE A 116 -2.13 7.20 6.96
CA PHE A 116 -3.09 6.23 7.48
C PHE A 116 -2.37 4.97 8.02
N PHE A 117 -1.41 4.44 7.25
CA PHE A 117 -0.58 3.34 7.68
C PHE A 117 0.18 3.66 8.98
N HIS A 118 0.81 4.84 9.05
CA HIS A 118 1.56 5.25 10.23
C HIS A 118 0.67 5.31 11.49
N ARG A 119 -0.56 5.80 11.36
CA ARG A 119 -1.47 6.03 12.48
C ARG A 119 -2.15 4.76 12.98
N PHE A 120 -2.55 3.88 12.06
CA PHE A 120 -3.43 2.75 12.37
C PHE A 120 -2.74 1.39 12.31
N LEU A 121 -1.79 1.19 11.39
CA LEU A 121 -1.20 -0.13 11.09
C LEU A 121 0.22 -0.30 11.64
N ASN A 122 0.96 0.78 11.84
CA ASN A 122 2.30 0.76 12.43
C ASN A 122 2.29 0.59 13.96
N LYS A 123 1.64 -0.47 14.45
CA LYS A 123 1.59 -0.86 15.87
C LYS A 123 2.37 -2.15 16.11
#